data_AF-A0A4Q4KJR9-F1
#
_entry.id   AF-A0A4Q4KJR9-F1
#
_cell.length_a   1.000
_cell.length_b   1.000
_cell.length_c   1.000
_cell.angle_alpha   90.00
_cell.angle_beta   90.00
_cell.angle_gamma   90.00
#
_symmetry.space_group_name_H-M   'P 1'
#
loop_
_entity.id
_entity.type
_entity.pdbx_description
1 polymer ?
#
loop_
_entity_poly.entity_id
_entity_poly.type
_entity_poly.pdbx_seq_one_letter_code
_entity_poly.pdbx_strand_id
1 'polypeptide(L)'
;MNDKKFILIGLIFIVLGIILGAMGAHYLETIGVEKDQINSFATGTSYLLYNGIGALAIAGIAHKFDFEIGFQYKAILIGTILFSGSIFALVLFPVAGLEINKFIGPITPIGGLILIFGWLTLLIKYLRTYKS
;
A
#
# COMPACT_ATOMS: atom_id res chain seq x y z
N MET A 1 7.27 17.74 -11.66
CA MET A 1 6.46 16.72 -10.96
C MET A 1 5.17 17.35 -10.45
N ASN A 2 4.07 16.60 -10.27
CA ASN A 2 2.82 17.14 -9.72
C ASN A 2 2.57 16.61 -8.30
N ASP A 3 3.15 17.28 -7.31
CA ASP A 3 3.13 16.91 -5.89
C ASP A 3 1.70 16.78 -5.35
N LYS A 4 0.73 17.49 -5.97
CA LYS A 4 -0.70 17.38 -5.64
C LYS A 4 -1.23 15.96 -5.78
N LYS A 5 -0.71 15.17 -6.74
CA LYS A 5 -1.14 13.77 -6.94
C LYS A 5 -0.67 12.87 -5.78
N PHE A 6 0.55 13.08 -5.31
CA PHE A 6 1.11 12.31 -4.18
C PHE A 6 0.36 12.63 -2.90
N ILE A 7 0.07 13.91 -2.67
CA ILE A 7 -0.71 14.36 -1.52
C ILE A 7 -2.10 13.72 -1.56
N LEU A 8 -2.79 13.80 -2.70
CA LEU A 8 -4.13 13.23 -2.85
C LEU A 8 -4.14 11.72 -2.57
N ILE A 9 -3.21 10.96 -3.16
CA ILE A 9 -3.13 9.50 -2.97
C ILE A 9 -2.76 9.16 -1.52
N GLY A 10 -1.78 9.87 -0.95
CA GLY A 10 -1.38 9.67 0.44
C GLY A 10 -2.56 9.87 1.41
N LEU A 11 -3.34 10.93 1.21
CA LEU A 11 -4.55 11.19 1.99
C LEU A 11 -5.61 10.09 1.81
N ILE A 12 -5.88 9.66 0.57
CA ILE A 12 -6.83 8.58 0.29
C ILE A 12 -6.41 7.30 1.01
N PHE A 13 -5.14 6.91 0.91
CA PHE A 13 -4.62 5.70 1.56
C PHE A 13 -4.69 5.79 3.08
N ILE A 14 -4.39 6.95 3.67
CA ILE A 14 -4.50 7.14 5.12
C ILE A 14 -5.95 7.02 5.57
N VAL A 15 -6.88 7.70 4.89
CA VAL A 15 -8.31 7.66 5.22
C VAL A 15 -8.85 6.24 5.11
N LEU A 16 -8.56 5.54 4.01
CA LEU A 16 -8.97 4.14 3.83
C LEU A 16 -8.33 3.23 4.88
N GLY A 17 -7.05 3.45 5.21
CA GLY A 17 -6.35 2.69 6.24
C GLY A 17 -7.00 2.85 7.61
N ILE A 18 -7.40 4.06 7.98
CA ILE A 18 -8.10 4.31 9.24
C ILE A 18 -9.47 3.63 9.25
N ILE A 19 -10.26 3.79 8.19
CA ILE A 19 -11.60 3.18 8.09
C ILE A 19 -11.50 1.65 8.18
N LEU A 20 -10.65 1.04 7.37
CA LEU A 20 -10.50 -0.41 7.33
C LEU A 20 -9.88 -0.95 8.64
N GLY A 21 -8.89 -0.25 9.20
CA GLY A 21 -8.23 -0.69 10.43
C GLY A 21 -9.11 -0.58 11.67
N ALA A 22 -9.80 0.55 11.85
CA ALA A 22 -10.60 0.79 13.04
C ALA A 22 -11.96 0.09 12.99
N MET A 23 -12.63 0.12 11.82
CA MET A 23 -13.99 -0.40 11.69
C MET A 23 -14.03 -1.77 11.01
N GLY A 24 -13.17 -1.99 10.00
CA GLY A 24 -13.16 -3.23 9.23
C GLY A 24 -12.74 -4.43 10.06
N ALA A 25 -11.62 -4.35 10.79
CA ALA A 25 -11.14 -5.46 11.61
C ALA A 25 -12.15 -5.87 12.70
N HIS A 26 -12.77 -4.89 13.37
CA HIS A 26 -13.80 -5.14 14.37
C HIS A 26 -15.04 -5.81 13.76
N TYR A 27 -15.52 -5.31 12.61
CA TYR A 27 -16.65 -5.93 11.90
C TYR A 27 -16.36 -7.39 11.52
N LEU A 28 -15.16 -7.68 10.99
CA LEU A 28 -14.76 -9.05 10.63
C LEU A 28 -14.79 -10.01 11.83
N GLU A 29 -14.36 -9.54 13.01
CA GLU A 29 -14.46 -10.31 14.25
C GLU A 29 -15.93 -10.60 14.62
N THR A 30 -16.82 -9.62 14.53
CA THR A 30 -18.24 -9.79 14.90
C THR A 30 -18.99 -10.80 14.03
N ILE A 31 -18.58 -10.96 12.77
CA ILE A 31 -19.19 -11.92 11.84
C ILE A 31 -18.47 -13.28 11.83
N GLY A 32 -17.49 -13.49 12.71
CA GLY A 32 -16.83 -14.78 12.92
C GLY A 32 -15.75 -15.13 11.90
N VAL A 33 -15.09 -14.14 11.27
CA VAL A 33 -13.93 -14.37 10.41
C VAL A 33 -12.75 -14.92 11.23
N GLU A 34 -12.00 -15.85 10.66
CA GLU A 34 -10.86 -16.47 11.33
C GLU A 34 -9.79 -15.44 11.74
N LYS A 35 -9.20 -15.63 12.93
CA LYS A 35 -8.19 -14.73 13.48
C LYS A 35 -7.00 -14.49 12.55
N ASP A 36 -6.55 -15.51 11.82
CA ASP A 36 -5.43 -15.38 10.87
C ASP A 36 -5.80 -14.53 9.65
N GLN A 37 -7.06 -14.59 9.21
CA GLN A 37 -7.59 -13.71 8.16
C GLN A 37 -7.74 -12.27 8.65
N ILE A 38 -8.17 -12.05 9.90
CA ILE A 38 -8.23 -10.71 10.51
C ILE A 38 -6.81 -10.13 10.66
N ASN A 39 -5.84 -10.92 11.09
CA ASN A 39 -4.43 -10.50 11.17
C ASN A 39 -3.87 -10.15 9.79
N SER A 40 -4.21 -10.94 8.77
CA SER A 40 -3.85 -10.66 7.38
C SER A 40 -4.48 -9.34 6.92
N PHE A 41 -5.76 -9.13 7.18
CA PHE A 41 -6.46 -7.88 6.89
C PHE A 41 -5.78 -6.66 7.53
N ALA A 42 -5.45 -6.75 8.82
CA ALA A 42 -4.73 -5.71 9.54
C ALA A 42 -3.34 -5.43 8.95
N THR A 43 -2.66 -6.45 8.41
CA THR A 43 -1.41 -6.29 7.68
C THR A 43 -1.63 -5.46 6.40
N GLY A 44 -2.65 -5.79 5.60
CA GLY A 44 -3.01 -5.02 4.41
C GLY A 44 -3.32 -3.55 4.75
N THR A 45 -4.06 -3.31 5.84
CA THR A 45 -4.34 -1.95 6.34
C THR A 45 -3.07 -1.21 6.74
N SER A 46 -2.15 -1.88 7.44
CA SER A 46 -0.90 -1.27 7.89
C SER A 46 -0.04 -0.83 6.71
N TYR A 47 0.06 -1.65 5.67
CA TYR A 47 0.80 -1.28 4.44
C TYR A 47 0.12 -0.14 3.67
N LEU A 48 -1.21 -0.05 3.69
CA LEU A 48 -1.92 1.10 3.13
C LEU A 48 -1.56 2.39 3.88
N LEU A 49 -1.56 2.36 5.22
CA LEU A 49 -1.16 3.49 6.07
C LEU A 49 0.30 3.89 5.86
N TYR A 50 1.23 2.94 5.91
CA TYR A 50 2.67 3.21 5.75
C TYR A 50 2.98 3.85 4.40
N ASN A 51 2.41 3.32 3.31
CA ASN A 51 2.64 3.90 1.99
C ASN A 51 1.88 5.22 1.80
N GLY A 52 0.74 5.41 2.46
CA GLY A 52 0.04 6.70 2.50
C GLY A 52 0.87 7.79 3.18
N ILE A 53 1.40 7.51 4.36
CA ILE A 53 2.32 8.40 5.10
C ILE A 53 3.60 8.62 4.31
N GLY A 54 4.18 7.56 3.74
CA GLY A 54 5.36 7.64 2.89
C GLY A 54 5.15 8.55 1.67
N ALA A 55 3.98 8.48 1.04
CA ALA A 55 3.63 9.37 -0.08
C ALA A 55 3.56 10.84 0.34
N LEU A 56 2.96 11.14 1.50
CA LEU A 56 2.97 12.50 2.06
C LEU A 56 4.37 12.98 2.42
N ALA A 57 5.19 12.11 3.03
CA ALA A 57 6.57 12.42 3.38
C ALA A 57 7.41 12.75 2.13
N ILE A 58 7.33 11.89 1.10
CA ILE A 58 8.00 12.12 -0.19
C ILE A 58 7.54 13.43 -0.83
N ALA A 59 6.25 13.72 -0.83
CA ALA A 59 5.72 14.97 -1.37
C ALA A 59 6.26 16.19 -0.60
N GLY A 60 6.35 16.11 0.73
CA GLY A 60 6.87 17.19 1.57
C GLY A 60 8.36 17.48 1.36
N ILE A 61 9.15 16.46 1.02
CA ILE A 61 10.59 16.62 0.74
C ILE A 61 10.93 16.60 -0.76
N ALA A 62 9.93 16.65 -1.64
CA ALA A 62 10.10 16.52 -3.07
C ALA A 62 11.12 17.51 -3.66
N HIS A 63 11.13 18.74 -3.14
CA HIS A 63 12.06 19.81 -3.53
C HIS A 63 13.53 19.52 -3.20
N LYS A 64 13.83 18.52 -2.36
CA LYS A 64 15.19 18.11 -2.02
C LYS A 64 15.76 17.06 -2.97
N PHE A 65 14.95 16.54 -3.89
CA PHE A 65 15.42 15.62 -4.92
C PHE A 65 15.81 16.41 -6.18
N ASP A 66 17.01 16.15 -6.68
CA ASP A 66 17.50 16.67 -7.97
C ASP A 66 17.20 15.71 -9.15
N PHE A 67 16.48 14.61 -8.88
CA PHE A 67 16.08 13.61 -9.87
C PHE A 67 14.56 13.41 -9.89
N GLU A 68 14.05 12.93 -11.01
CA GLU A 68 12.64 12.58 -11.15
C GLU A 68 12.26 11.32 -10.36
N ILE A 69 11.20 11.41 -9.56
CA ILE A 69 10.65 10.31 -8.74
C ILE A 69 9.38 9.66 -9.31
N GLY A 70 8.99 9.98 -10.55
CA GLY A 70 7.72 9.55 -11.14
C GLY A 70 7.58 8.02 -11.26
N PHE A 71 8.68 7.32 -11.52
CA PHE A 71 8.69 5.85 -11.58
C PHE A 71 8.50 5.22 -10.19
N GLN A 72 9.30 5.67 -9.21
CA GLN A 72 9.29 5.23 -7.82
C GLN A 72 7.87 5.33 -7.26
N TYR A 73 7.21 6.45 -7.53
CA TYR A 73 5.84 6.69 -7.14
C TYR A 73 4.84 5.72 -7.75
N LYS A 74 4.90 5.52 -9.08
CA LYS A 74 4.01 4.56 -9.74
C LYS A 74 4.20 3.16 -9.18
N ALA A 75 5.44 2.76 -8.93
CA ALA A 75 5.75 1.49 -8.29
C ALA A 75 5.16 1.40 -6.88
N ILE A 76 5.39 2.41 -6.01
CA ILE A 76 4.83 2.42 -4.66
C ILE A 76 3.29 2.36 -4.69
N LEU A 77 2.65 3.14 -5.55
CA LEU A 77 1.20 3.17 -5.71
C LEU A 77 0.64 1.81 -6.15
N ILE A 78 1.13 1.29 -7.28
CA ILE A 78 0.67 0.04 -7.86
C ILE A 78 0.96 -1.12 -6.90
N GLY A 79 2.16 -1.15 -6.32
CA GLY A 79 2.55 -2.13 -5.33
C GLY A 79 1.65 -2.11 -4.10
N THR A 80 1.29 -0.93 -3.58
CA THR A 80 0.38 -0.79 -2.44
C THR A 80 -1.01 -1.32 -2.76
N ILE A 81 -1.56 -0.97 -3.93
CA ILE A 81 -2.89 -1.42 -4.37
C ILE A 81 -2.89 -2.94 -4.55
N LEU A 82 -1.89 -3.50 -5.23
CA LEU A 82 -1.82 -4.93 -5.44
C LEU A 82 -1.60 -5.69 -4.13
N PHE A 83 -0.70 -5.22 -3.26
CA PHE A 83 -0.42 -5.87 -1.97
C PHE A 83 -1.62 -5.80 -1.03
N SER A 84 -2.06 -4.59 -0.68
CA SER A 84 -3.12 -4.38 0.32
C SER A 84 -4.48 -4.77 -0.23
N GLY A 85 -4.77 -4.40 -1.49
CA GLY A 85 -6.04 -4.73 -2.13
C GLY A 85 -6.25 -6.22 -2.33
N SER A 86 -5.21 -6.99 -2.64
CA SER A 86 -5.32 -8.46 -2.72
C SER A 86 -5.58 -9.09 -1.36
N ILE A 87 -4.93 -8.60 -0.30
CA ILE A 87 -5.21 -9.04 1.08
C ILE A 87 -6.67 -8.76 1.45
N PHE A 88 -7.18 -7.56 1.18
CA PHE A 88 -8.58 -7.22 1.46
C PHE A 88 -9.53 -8.11 0.66
N ALA A 89 -9.23 -8.37 -0.61
CA ALA A 89 -10.01 -9.26 -1.45
C ALA A 89 -10.02 -10.70 -0.92
N LEU A 90 -8.87 -11.24 -0.50
CA LEU A 90 -8.76 -12.60 0.06
C LEU A 90 -9.59 -12.79 1.34
N VAL A 91 -9.85 -11.72 2.09
CA VAL A 91 -10.63 -11.76 3.32
C VAL A 91 -12.11 -11.44 3.06
N LEU A 92 -12.41 -10.41 2.27
CA LEU A 92 -13.78 -9.93 2.07
C LEU A 92 -14.57 -10.74 1.04
N PHE A 93 -13.91 -11.29 0.01
CA PHE A 93 -14.62 -12.03 -1.03
C PHE A 93 -15.24 -13.34 -0.54
N PRO A 94 -14.55 -14.16 0.29
CA PRO A 94 -15.20 -15.31 0.93
C PRO A 94 -16.40 -14.92 1.78
N VAL A 95 -16.32 -13.81 2.53
CA VAL A 95 -17.44 -13.27 3.32
C VAL A 95 -18.62 -12.87 2.44
N ALA A 96 -18.36 -12.40 1.23
CA ALA A 96 -19.37 -12.05 0.23
C ALA A 96 -19.88 -13.24 -0.61
N GLY A 97 -19.44 -14.47 -0.33
CA GLY A 97 -19.80 -15.66 -1.11
C GLY A 97 -19.14 -15.75 -2.49
N LEU A 98 -18.04 -15.01 -2.71
CA LEU A 98 -17.29 -15.00 -3.96
C LEU A 98 -16.05 -15.91 -3.86
N GLU A 99 -16.00 -16.97 -4.68
CA GLU A 99 -14.87 -17.90 -4.71
C GLU A 99 -13.81 -17.50 -5.76
N ILE A 100 -12.88 -16.61 -5.38
CA ILE A 100 -11.82 -16.11 -6.28
C ILE A 100 -10.40 -16.24 -5.70
N ASN A 101 -10.27 -16.92 -4.57
CA ASN A 101 -9.03 -17.00 -3.78
C ASN A 101 -7.82 -17.56 -4.55
N LYS A 102 -8.04 -18.50 -5.48
CA LYS A 102 -6.96 -19.14 -6.25
C LYS A 102 -6.20 -18.17 -7.18
N PHE A 103 -6.86 -17.14 -7.68
CA PHE A 103 -6.24 -16.17 -8.61
C PHE A 103 -5.62 -14.98 -7.88
N ILE A 104 -6.09 -14.68 -6.66
CA ILE A 104 -5.72 -13.47 -5.93
C ILE A 104 -4.51 -13.72 -5.01
N GLY A 105 -4.33 -14.94 -4.51
CA GLY A 105 -3.20 -15.30 -3.64
C GLY A 105 -1.83 -14.88 -4.18
N PRO A 106 -1.49 -15.15 -5.46
CA PRO A 106 -0.21 -14.74 -6.04
C PRO A 106 -0.03 -13.23 -6.23
N ILE A 107 -1.10 -12.42 -6.16
CA ILE A 107 -1.03 -10.98 -6.37
C ILE A 107 -0.34 -10.28 -5.20
N THR A 108 -0.54 -10.76 -3.97
CA THR A 108 0.09 -10.19 -2.77
C THR A 108 1.62 -10.16 -2.87
N PRO A 109 2.33 -11.28 -3.12
CA PRO A 109 3.80 -11.25 -3.22
C PRO A 109 4.29 -10.39 -4.41
N ILE A 110 3.56 -10.34 -5.52
CA ILE A 110 3.90 -9.47 -6.66
C ILE A 110 3.82 -7.99 -6.24
N GLY A 111 2.74 -7.60 -5.56
CA GLY A 111 2.59 -6.25 -5.01
C GLY A 111 3.73 -5.90 -4.04
N GLY A 112 4.11 -6.84 -3.18
CA GLY A 112 5.23 -6.70 -2.24
C GLY A 112 6.58 -6.49 -2.95
N LEU A 113 6.85 -7.25 -4.01
CA LEU A 113 8.07 -7.07 -4.81
C LEU A 113 8.09 -5.70 -5.48
N ILE A 114 6.97 -5.25 -6.06
CA ILE A 114 6.87 -3.94 -6.69
C ILE A 114 7.10 -2.82 -5.65
N LEU A 115 6.57 -2.95 -4.43
CA LEU A 115 6.84 -2.03 -3.33
C LEU A 115 8.34 -1.97 -3.02
N ILE A 116 8.99 -3.12 -2.86
CA ILE A 116 10.44 -3.21 -2.61
C ILE A 116 11.21 -2.50 -3.73
N PHE A 117 10.88 -2.76 -5.00
CA PHE A 117 11.51 -2.09 -6.14
C PHE A 117 11.29 -0.58 -6.14
N GLY A 118 10.09 -0.11 -5.83
CA GLY A 118 9.78 1.32 -5.76
C GLY A 118 10.65 2.05 -4.73
N TRP A 119 10.74 1.52 -3.51
CA TRP A 119 11.55 2.09 -2.45
C TRP A 119 13.06 1.93 -2.69
N LEU A 120 13.50 0.76 -3.18
CA LEU A 120 14.90 0.50 -3.46
C LEU A 120 15.44 1.41 -4.57
N THR A 121 14.65 1.65 -5.62
CA THR A 121 15.05 2.56 -6.70
C THR A 121 15.06 4.02 -6.26
N LEU A 122 14.23 4.42 -5.30
CA LEU A 122 14.31 5.74 -4.67
C LEU A 122 15.61 5.88 -3.87
N LEU A 123 15.94 4.89 -3.04
CA LEU A 123 17.17 4.83 -2.26
C LEU A 123 18.41 4.91 -3.14
N ILE A 124 18.49 4.06 -4.19
CA ILE A 124 19.65 4.01 -5.08
C ILE A 124 19.85 5.35 -5.80
N LYS A 125 18.78 5.98 -6.29
CA LYS A 125 18.90 7.30 -6.93
C LYS A 125 19.41 8.36 -5.96
N TYR A 126 18.84 8.41 -4.75
CA TYR A 126 19.28 9.37 -3.73
C TYR A 126 20.76 9.19 -3.37
N LEU A 127 21.23 7.95 -3.20
CA LEU A 127 22.63 7.67 -2.92
C LEU A 127 23.59 8.04 -4.05
N ARG A 128 23.13 8.00 -5.32
CA ARG A 128 23.94 8.40 -6.48
C ARG A 128 24.10 9.92 -6.54
N THR A 129 23.01 10.66 -6.30
CA THR A 129 23.07 12.12 -6.20
C THR A 129 23.95 12.56 -5.04
N TYR A 130 23.83 11.95 -3.86
CA TYR A 130 24.56 12.38 -2.67
C TYR A 130 26.08 12.36 -2.81
N LYS A 131 26.60 11.49 -3.70
CA LYS A 131 28.04 11.36 -3.98
C LYS A 131 28.54 12.29 -5.10
N SER A 132 27.64 12.98 -5.80
CA SER A 132 27.96 13.96 -6.84
C SER A 132 28.02 15.37 -6.28
#